data_AF-A0A349Y1R4-F1
#
_entry.id   AF-A0A349Y1R4-F1
#
_cell.length_a   1.000
_cell.length_b   1.000
_cell.length_c   1.000
_cell.angle_alpha   90.00
_cell.angle_beta   90.00
_cell.angle_gamma   90.00
#
_symmetry.space_group_name_H-M   'P 1'
#
loop_
_entity.id
_entity.type
_entity.pdbx_description
1 polymer ?
#
loop_
_entity_poly.entity_id
_entity_poly.type
_entity_poly.pdbx_seq_one_letter_code
_entity_poly.pdbx_strand_id
1 'polypeptide(L)'
;MTLLAISLSGCANAGGDNTAARAAAARAAASANEAAAEAQQAMDTLRSSTAELCEGESTAAERIMSARQAGVAMSTVMAAATKQGEPYIGYVREAYEMPRLSTDSAKEVAQGEFRDNAYAGCLRRWES
;
A
#
# COMPACT_ATOMS: atom_id res chain seq x y z
N MET A 1 -12.52 -20.96 -22.72
CA MET A 1 -11.08 -20.63 -22.75
C MET A 1 -10.35 -21.96 -22.92
N THR A 2 -9.92 -22.25 -24.14
CA THR A 2 -9.39 -23.55 -24.56
C THR A 2 -7.87 -23.54 -24.42
N LEU A 3 -7.29 -24.46 -23.64
CA LEU A 3 -5.84 -24.67 -23.58
C LEU A 3 -5.54 -26.10 -23.97
N LEU A 4 -4.76 -26.21 -25.05
CA LEU A 4 -4.39 -27.43 -25.75
C LEU A 4 -3.67 -28.42 -24.84
N ALA A 5 -4.14 -29.67 -24.85
CA ALA A 5 -3.38 -30.83 -24.41
C ALA A 5 -2.26 -31.09 -25.44
N ILE A 6 -1.01 -30.82 -25.09
CA ILE A 6 0.15 -31.15 -25.92
C ILE A 6 0.46 -32.65 -25.71
N SER A 7 0.20 -33.43 -26.75
CA SER A 7 0.49 -34.87 -26.83
C SER A 7 1.99 -35.12 -26.88
N LEU A 8 2.54 -35.76 -25.85
CA LEU A 8 3.88 -36.35 -25.85
C LEU A 8 3.83 -37.71 -26.56
N SER A 9 4.54 -37.86 -27.68
CA SER A 9 4.67 -39.14 -28.39
C SER A 9 6.11 -39.37 -28.85
N GLY A 10 6.70 -40.45 -28.31
CA GLY A 10 7.87 -41.18 -28.84
C GLY A 10 9.26 -40.58 -28.55
N CYS A 11 10.33 -41.32 -28.22
CA CYS A 11 10.60 -42.76 -28.09
C CYS A 11 11.78 -42.95 -27.12
N ALA A 12 11.84 -44.12 -26.47
CA ALA A 12 12.87 -44.51 -25.52
C ALA A 12 14.19 -44.94 -26.21
N ASN A 13 15.35 -44.51 -25.67
CA ASN A 13 16.58 -45.32 -25.64
C ASN A 13 17.59 -44.86 -24.55
N ALA A 14 18.11 -45.84 -23.80
CA ALA A 14 19.36 -45.87 -23.02
C ALA A 14 19.71 -44.78 -21.94
N GLY A 15 19.15 -44.94 -20.74
CA GLY A 15 19.91 -45.27 -19.51
C GLY A 15 20.88 -44.28 -18.82
N GLY A 16 21.43 -43.25 -19.47
CA GLY A 16 22.50 -42.41 -18.88
C GLY A 16 22.11 -40.95 -18.59
N ASP A 17 21.31 -40.33 -19.46
CA ASP A 17 21.12 -38.87 -19.46
C ASP A 17 19.81 -38.38 -18.82
N ASN A 18 18.83 -39.27 -18.63
CA ASN A 18 17.53 -38.89 -18.06
C ASN A 18 17.61 -38.53 -16.58
N THR A 19 18.53 -39.15 -15.84
CA THR A 19 18.72 -38.86 -14.41
C THR A 19 19.38 -37.51 -14.22
N ALA A 20 20.38 -37.18 -15.05
CA ALA A 20 21.04 -35.88 -15.05
C ALA A 20 20.08 -34.75 -15.47
N ALA A 21 19.30 -34.96 -16.53
CA ALA A 21 18.29 -34.01 -16.98
C ALA A 21 17.18 -33.78 -15.93
N ARG A 22 16.68 -34.85 -15.28
CA ARG A 22 15.70 -34.73 -14.19
C ARG A 22 16.28 -34.02 -12.96
N ALA A 23 17.53 -34.31 -12.61
CA ALA A 23 18.20 -33.63 -11.51
C ALA A 23 18.44 -32.14 -11.82
N ALA A 24 18.81 -31.80 -13.05
CA ALA A 24 18.93 -30.41 -13.49
C ALA A 24 17.58 -29.68 -13.46
N ALA A 25 16.51 -30.31 -13.94
CA ALA A 25 15.16 -29.76 -13.89
C ALA A 25 14.67 -29.56 -12.44
N ALA A 26 14.94 -30.51 -11.54
CA ALA A 26 14.59 -30.39 -10.13
C ALA A 26 15.34 -29.23 -9.43
N ARG A 27 16.63 -29.04 -9.74
CA ARG A 27 17.41 -27.89 -9.24
C ARG A 27 16.90 -26.56 -9.78
N ALA A 28 16.56 -26.50 -11.06
CA ALA A 28 15.98 -25.31 -11.67
C ALA A 28 14.62 -24.96 -11.05
N ALA A 29 13.76 -25.95 -10.81
CA ALA A 29 12.48 -25.76 -10.12
C ALA A 29 12.67 -25.30 -8.67
N ALA A 30 13.64 -25.86 -7.94
CA ALA A 30 13.95 -25.44 -6.58
C ALA A 30 14.42 -23.97 -6.54
N SER A 31 15.33 -23.59 -7.44
CA SER A 31 15.81 -22.20 -7.55
C SER A 31 14.70 -21.23 -7.94
N ALA A 32 13.80 -21.61 -8.84
CA ALA A 32 12.65 -20.79 -9.21
C ALA A 32 11.67 -20.61 -8.04
N ASN A 33 11.44 -21.65 -7.24
CA ASN A 33 10.60 -21.56 -6.04
C ASN A 33 11.23 -20.68 -4.96
N GLU A 34 12.54 -20.78 -4.77
CA GLU A 34 13.29 -19.91 -3.84
C GLU A 34 13.20 -18.44 -4.27
N ALA A 35 13.45 -18.14 -5.54
CA ALA A 35 13.29 -16.79 -6.07
C ALA A 35 11.85 -16.25 -5.96
N ALA A 36 10.84 -17.11 -6.14
CA ALA A 36 9.45 -16.72 -5.96
C ALA A 36 9.13 -16.42 -4.48
N ALA A 37 9.68 -17.18 -3.53
CA ALA A 37 9.52 -16.95 -2.11
C ALA A 37 10.19 -15.63 -1.67
N GLU A 38 11.41 -15.36 -2.14
CA GLU A 38 12.11 -14.09 -1.90
C GLU A 38 11.34 -12.90 -2.47
N ALA A 39 10.82 -13.03 -3.69
CA ALA A 39 10.00 -11.99 -4.31
C ALA A 39 8.72 -11.73 -3.50
N GLN A 40 8.04 -12.77 -3.02
CA GLN A 40 6.86 -12.63 -2.17
C GLN A 40 7.19 -11.92 -0.85
N GLN A 41 8.30 -12.29 -0.20
CA GLN A 41 8.74 -11.65 1.04
C GLN A 41 9.08 -10.16 0.84
N ALA A 42 9.71 -9.80 -0.29
CA ALA A 42 9.97 -8.42 -0.64
C ALA A 42 8.67 -7.62 -0.85
N MET A 43 7.69 -8.21 -1.53
CA MET A 43 6.36 -7.59 -1.71
C MET A 43 5.64 -7.38 -0.38
N ASP A 44 5.69 -8.36 0.53
CA ASP A 44 5.05 -8.25 1.84
C ASP A 44 5.69 -7.17 2.71
N THR A 45 7.02 -7.03 2.62
CA THR A 45 7.77 -5.96 3.29
C THR A 45 7.34 -4.58 2.76
N LEU A 46 7.29 -4.42 1.43
CA LEU A 46 6.84 -3.16 0.82
C LEU A 46 5.39 -2.82 1.19
N ARG A 47 4.50 -3.81 1.24
CA ARG A 47 3.11 -3.61 1.67
C ARG A 47 3.05 -3.16 3.13
N SER A 48 3.83 -3.77 4.01
CA SER A 48 3.91 -3.36 5.42
C SER A 48 4.40 -1.92 5.56
N SER A 49 5.50 -1.55 4.90
CA SER A 49 6.01 -0.18 4.92
C SER A 49 5.03 0.83 4.34
N THR A 50 4.26 0.44 3.32
CA THR A 50 3.20 1.28 2.75
C THR A 50 2.08 1.54 3.77
N ALA A 51 1.65 0.50 4.50
CA ALA A 51 0.64 0.65 5.54
C ALA A 51 1.11 1.61 6.64
N GLU A 52 2.34 1.45 7.13
CA GLU A 52 2.94 2.34 8.14
C GLU A 52 3.05 3.79 7.67
N LEU A 53 3.44 4.02 6.42
CA LEU A 53 3.48 5.35 5.81
C LEU A 53 2.08 5.97 5.78
N CYS A 54 1.08 5.21 5.36
CA CYS A 54 -0.29 5.69 5.27
C CYS A 54 -0.93 5.93 6.65
N GLU A 55 -0.57 5.17 7.68
CA GLU A 55 -0.97 5.44 9.07
C GLU A 55 -0.38 6.77 9.58
N GLY A 56 0.87 7.06 9.25
CA GLY A 56 1.50 8.35 9.58
C GLY A 56 0.81 9.52 8.91
N GLU A 57 0.46 9.37 7.63
CA GLU A 57 -0.27 10.37 6.85
C GLU A 57 -1.69 10.61 7.40
N SER A 58 -2.43 9.55 7.70
CA SER A 58 -3.79 9.64 8.23
C SER A 58 -3.82 10.29 9.61
N THR A 59 -2.84 10.01 10.46
CA THR A 59 -2.66 10.66 11.77
C THR A 59 -2.43 12.17 11.61
N ALA A 60 -1.66 12.59 10.60
CA ALA A 60 -1.46 14.01 10.33
C ALA A 60 -2.76 14.68 9.87
N ALA A 61 -3.54 14.02 8.99
CA ALA A 61 -4.84 14.49 8.55
C ALA A 61 -5.81 14.65 9.73
N GLU A 62 -5.88 13.68 10.64
CA GLU A 62 -6.68 13.76 11.87
C GLU A 62 -6.33 14.99 12.70
N ARG A 63 -5.03 15.24 12.91
CA ARG A 63 -4.54 16.42 13.66
C ARG A 63 -4.88 17.75 12.98
N ILE A 64 -4.83 17.78 11.65
CA ILE A 64 -5.25 18.95 10.85
C ILE A 64 -6.74 19.23 11.05
N MET A 65 -7.59 18.20 10.95
CA MET A 65 -9.03 18.33 11.21
C MET A 65 -9.30 18.75 12.66
N SER A 66 -8.58 18.17 13.62
CA SER A 66 -8.67 18.55 15.03
C SER A 66 -8.36 20.04 15.24
N ALA A 67 -7.29 20.55 14.63
CA ALA A 67 -6.94 21.98 14.67
C ALA A 67 -8.03 22.85 14.04
N ARG A 68 -8.63 22.41 12.93
CA ARG A 68 -9.78 23.10 12.33
C ARG A 68 -10.95 23.19 13.29
N GLN A 69 -11.34 22.07 13.90
CA GLN A 69 -12.49 22.02 14.81
C GLN A 69 -12.26 22.87 16.07
N ALA A 70 -11.01 22.92 16.56
CA ALA A 70 -10.58 23.81 17.63
C ALA A 70 -10.62 25.31 17.26
N GLY A 71 -10.76 25.65 15.97
CA GLY A 71 -10.81 27.04 15.51
C GLY A 71 -9.43 27.68 15.32
N VAL A 72 -8.38 26.88 15.18
CA VAL A 72 -7.05 27.37 14.81
C VAL A 72 -7.12 28.04 13.44
N ALA A 73 -6.40 29.13 13.23
CA ALA A 73 -6.35 29.79 11.94
C ALA A 73 -5.66 28.93 10.88
N MET A 74 -6.20 28.91 9.65
CA MET A 74 -5.63 28.14 8.53
C MET A 74 -4.17 28.46 8.28
N SER A 75 -3.79 29.75 8.36
CA SER A 75 -2.41 30.20 8.17
C SER A 75 -1.42 29.51 9.11
N THR A 76 -1.81 29.29 10.37
CA THR A 76 -0.98 28.60 11.36
C THR A 76 -0.75 27.14 10.99
N VAL A 77 -1.81 26.42 10.58
CA VAL A 77 -1.72 25.01 10.19
C VAL A 77 -0.99 24.87 8.85
N MET A 78 -1.27 25.75 7.90
CA MET A 78 -0.64 25.79 6.57
C MET A 78 0.87 26.01 6.66
N ALA A 79 1.35 26.83 7.61
CA ALA A 79 2.78 27.04 7.82
C ALA A 79 3.52 25.75 8.23
N ALA A 80 2.85 24.85 8.96
CA ALA A 80 3.40 23.53 9.28
C ALA A 80 3.34 22.58 8.07
N ALA A 81 2.19 22.53 7.38
CA ALA A 81 2.01 21.67 6.20
C ALA A 81 2.96 22.00 5.06
N THR A 82 3.25 23.29 4.83
CA THR A 82 4.15 23.74 3.75
C THR A 82 5.59 23.21 3.93
N LYS A 83 6.01 22.93 5.16
CA LYS A 83 7.34 22.33 5.42
C LYS A 83 7.43 20.88 4.97
N GLN A 84 6.31 20.18 4.92
CA GLN A 84 6.22 18.78 4.52
C GLN A 84 5.82 18.61 3.05
N GLY A 85 5.09 19.59 2.49
CA GLY A 85 4.62 19.56 1.11
C GLY A 85 3.30 18.81 0.95
N GLU A 86 3.02 18.34 -0.27
CA GLU A 86 1.88 17.46 -0.51
C GLU A 86 2.13 16.07 0.10
N PRO A 87 1.09 15.38 0.59
CA PRO A 87 -0.35 15.71 0.53
C PRO A 87 -0.86 16.62 1.67
N TYR A 88 0.00 17.02 2.59
CA TYR A 88 -0.40 17.75 3.79
C TYR A 88 -1.01 19.12 3.49
N ILE A 89 -0.53 19.80 2.46
CA ILE A 89 -1.12 21.06 1.99
C ILE A 89 -2.57 20.83 1.52
N GLY A 90 -2.80 19.77 0.74
CA GLY A 90 -4.14 19.32 0.35
C GLY A 90 -5.05 19.10 1.55
N TYR A 91 -4.58 18.38 2.58
CA TYR A 91 -5.37 18.14 3.80
C TYR A 91 -5.73 19.41 4.55
N VAL A 92 -4.83 20.40 4.63
CA VAL A 92 -5.18 21.69 5.23
C VAL A 92 -6.28 22.37 4.43
N ARG A 93 -6.22 22.39 3.10
CA ARG A 93 -7.28 23.01 2.29
C ARG A 93 -8.62 22.32 2.51
N GLU A 94 -8.65 21.00 2.39
CA GLU A 94 -9.87 20.19 2.53
C GLU A 94 -10.50 20.35 3.92
N ALA A 95 -9.70 20.21 4.99
CA ALA A 95 -10.20 20.43 6.35
C ALA A 95 -10.72 21.86 6.53
N TYR A 96 -10.08 22.85 5.90
CA TYR A 96 -10.49 24.25 5.98
C TYR A 96 -11.72 24.62 5.10
N GLU A 97 -12.25 23.68 4.31
CA GLU A 97 -13.54 23.81 3.62
C GLU A 97 -14.72 23.26 4.46
N MET A 98 -14.46 22.31 5.38
CA MET A 98 -15.52 21.69 6.22
C MET A 98 -15.99 22.60 7.37
N PRO A 99 -17.28 22.65 7.74
CA PRO A 99 -17.74 23.50 8.84
C PRO A 99 -17.13 23.11 10.19
N ARG A 100 -17.05 24.09 11.10
CA ARG A 100 -16.77 23.81 12.52
C ARG A 100 -18.02 23.26 13.18
N LEU A 101 -17.87 22.19 13.93
CA LEU A 101 -18.95 21.48 14.60
C LEU A 101 -19.01 21.92 16.07
N SER A 102 -20.22 21.99 16.61
CA SER A 102 -20.49 22.51 17.95
C SER A 102 -20.38 21.46 19.05
N THR A 103 -20.58 20.18 18.73
CA THR A 103 -20.56 19.08 19.70
C THR A 103 -19.29 18.25 19.56
N ASP A 104 -18.78 17.73 20.67
CA ASP A 104 -17.54 16.95 20.66
C ASP A 104 -17.70 15.63 19.90
N SER A 105 -18.85 14.95 20.06
CA SER A 105 -19.17 13.75 19.29
C SER A 105 -19.13 13.99 17.77
N ALA A 106 -19.66 15.12 17.29
CA ALA A 106 -19.62 15.42 15.86
C ALA A 106 -18.19 15.74 15.38
N LYS A 107 -17.40 16.44 16.21
CA LYS A 107 -15.98 16.69 15.91
C LYS A 107 -15.17 15.39 15.84
N GLU A 108 -15.43 14.43 16.73
CA GLU A 108 -14.76 13.12 16.75
C GLU A 108 -15.08 12.33 15.49
N VAL A 109 -16.35 12.29 15.08
CA VAL A 109 -16.77 11.64 13.83
C VAL A 109 -16.07 12.28 12.64
N ALA A 110 -16.09 13.62 12.52
CA ALA A 110 -15.43 14.31 11.41
C ALA A 110 -13.91 14.08 11.39
N GLN A 111 -13.26 14.01 12.56
CA GLN A 111 -11.83 13.67 12.67
C GLN A 111 -11.55 12.24 12.20
N GLY A 112 -12.36 11.28 12.63
CA GLY A 112 -12.25 9.88 12.22
C GLY A 112 -12.47 9.68 10.72
N GLU A 113 -13.53 10.26 10.16
CA GLU A 113 -13.81 10.19 8.71
C GLU A 113 -12.68 10.83 7.90
N PHE A 114 -12.15 11.96 8.35
CA PHE A 114 -11.05 12.63 7.66
C PHE A 114 -9.75 11.79 7.70
N ARG A 115 -9.44 11.17 8.84
CA ARG A 115 -8.34 10.21 8.99
C ARG A 115 -8.51 9.03 8.03
N ASP A 116 -9.68 8.41 8.03
CA ASP A 116 -9.94 7.18 7.28
C ASP A 116 -9.91 7.46 5.76
N ASN A 117 -10.42 8.62 5.33
CA ASN A 117 -10.32 9.08 3.94
C ASN A 117 -8.87 9.35 3.52
N ALA A 118 -8.05 9.96 4.40
CA ALA A 118 -6.64 10.17 4.13
C ALA A 118 -5.88 8.84 4.01
N TYR A 119 -6.12 7.88 4.91
CA TYR A 119 -5.53 6.54 4.84
C TYR A 119 -5.88 5.84 3.52
N ALA A 120 -7.17 5.79 3.16
CA ALA A 120 -7.63 5.19 1.91
C ALA A 120 -7.07 5.92 0.67
N GLY A 121 -6.94 7.25 0.75
CA GLY A 121 -6.31 8.06 -0.29
C GLY A 121 -4.84 7.72 -0.49
N CYS A 122 -4.10 7.55 0.61
CA CYS A 122 -2.71 7.12 0.57
C CYS A 122 -2.53 5.75 -0.06
N LEU A 123 -3.30 4.75 0.38
CA LEU A 123 -3.23 3.38 -0.17
C LEU A 123 -3.44 3.39 -1.70
N ARG A 124 -4.47 4.10 -2.19
CA ARG A 124 -4.73 4.20 -3.63
C ARG A 124 -3.57 4.76 -4.43
N ARG A 125 -2.82 5.74 -3.88
CA ARG A 125 -1.65 6.33 -4.56
C ARG A 125 -0.45 5.38 -4.63
N TRP A 126 -0.36 4.42 -3.71
CA TRP A 126 0.70 3.40 -3.70
C TRP A 126 0.31 2.13 -4.47
N GLU A 127 -0.98 1.93 -4.71
CA GLU A 127 -1.50 0.84 -5.54
C GLU A 127 -1.60 1.18 -7.04
N SER A 128 -1.41 2.46 -7.42
CA SER A 128 -1.51 2.96 -8.81
C SER A 128 -0.15 3.10 -9.51
#